data_AF-A0A6G8CFI5-F1
#
_entry.id   AF-A0A6G8CFI5-F1
#
_cell.length_a   1.000
_cell.length_b   1.000
_cell.length_c   1.000
_cell.angle_alpha   90.00
_cell.angle_beta   90.00
_cell.angle_gamma   90.00
#
_symmetry.space_group_name_H-M   'P 1'
#
loop_
_entity.id
_entity.type
_entity.pdbx_description
1 polymer ?
#
loop_
_entity_poly.entity_id
_entity_poly.type
_entity_poly.pdbx_seq_one_letter_code
_entity_poly.pdbx_strand_id
1 'polypeptide(L)'
;MRVLHTADWHLGQRFNGGHERTEEHRHFLRWLVETIQAQRVEVLVVAGDIFDTGSPSNAALELYYSFLLQMQATDCRDIVLVGGNHDSPATLNAPARLLRHLRVHVVGCVPDCFEDQVIVLDNADGKPGLVVCAIPFLRDRDVRLSVPGEEAEERETRIRQGIADHYARVSEIEMVWQLKAAGVPVLATGHLYAAGASPSDSERTIHVGNLGQVTADHFPAVFDYVALGHLHRPQRVGGREHIRYSGSPIPLSFSEIDHPKEVLLLEFAPQSLAIEALPVPSARRLIRFHGPLDEVLVLLAAYDNTGYQLPAWADVEVRSELSQLEVAQQLLAVITQLDRTQLEVLARRHFRLLTLRPLGEEPEPLTRSLHDFTEREVFEKRLEEEPEEARTELLGAFDELLELMRQG
;
A
#
# COMPACT_ATOMS: atom_id res chain seq x y z
N MET A 1 7.08 -10.06 28.07
CA MET A 1 7.75 -10.27 26.77
C MET A 1 7.53 -9.05 25.91
N ARG A 2 8.57 -8.56 25.24
CA ARG A 2 8.49 -7.41 24.34
C ARG A 2 8.47 -7.83 22.87
N VAL A 3 7.43 -7.43 22.15
CA VAL A 3 7.23 -7.76 20.73
C VAL A 3 7.15 -6.45 19.95
N LEU A 4 7.79 -6.38 18.78
CA LEU A 4 7.67 -5.24 17.88
C LEU A 4 6.88 -5.66 16.64
N HIS A 5 5.84 -4.91 16.31
CA HIS A 5 4.98 -5.14 15.15
C HIS A 5 5.19 -4.04 14.10
N THR A 6 5.50 -4.46 12.87
CA THR A 6 5.59 -3.64 11.66
C THR A 6 5.03 -4.42 10.46
N ALA A 7 4.80 -3.77 9.33
CA ALA A 7 4.25 -4.37 8.11
C ALA A 7 4.60 -3.52 6.89
N ASP A 8 4.24 -3.98 5.70
CA ASP A 8 4.17 -3.16 4.48
C ASP A 8 5.49 -2.46 4.17
N TRP A 9 6.59 -3.23 4.18
CA TRP A 9 7.92 -2.70 3.89
C TRP A 9 8.10 -2.38 2.42
N HIS A 10 7.54 -3.18 1.51
CA HIS A 10 7.68 -3.01 0.06
C HIS A 10 9.15 -2.86 -0.39
N LEU A 11 10.04 -3.72 0.13
CA LEU A 11 11.44 -3.70 -0.27
C LEU A 11 11.56 -3.88 -1.79
N GLY A 12 12.33 -2.99 -2.42
CA GLY A 12 12.52 -2.99 -3.87
C GLY A 12 11.48 -2.17 -4.66
N GLN A 13 10.57 -1.44 -3.98
CA GLN A 13 9.64 -0.53 -4.64
C GLN A 13 10.37 0.43 -5.59
N ARG A 14 9.83 0.57 -6.81
CA ARG A 14 10.20 1.65 -7.74
C ARG A 14 9.14 2.74 -7.67
N PHE A 15 9.50 3.87 -7.09
CA PHE A 15 8.62 5.01 -6.92
C PHE A 15 8.62 5.91 -8.16
N ASN A 16 7.57 6.73 -8.34
CA ASN A 16 7.31 7.63 -9.47
C ASN A 16 8.48 7.86 -10.44
N GLY A 17 8.34 7.45 -11.70
CA GLY A 17 9.41 7.58 -12.70
C GLY A 17 10.53 6.55 -12.56
N GLY A 18 10.36 5.55 -11.69
CA GLY A 18 11.30 4.43 -11.52
C GLY A 18 12.42 4.68 -10.51
N HIS A 19 12.28 5.66 -9.62
CA HIS A 19 13.25 5.98 -8.58
C HIS A 19 13.30 4.88 -7.53
N GLU A 20 14.50 4.49 -7.13
CA GLU A 20 14.71 3.42 -6.16
C GLU A 20 14.62 3.94 -4.72
N ARG A 21 14.01 3.14 -3.85
CA ARG A 21 13.83 3.44 -2.41
C ARG A 21 14.88 2.79 -1.51
N THR A 22 15.93 2.20 -2.10
CA THR A 22 16.92 1.36 -1.41
C THR A 22 17.54 2.05 -0.20
N GLU A 23 17.93 3.33 -0.34
CA GLU A 23 18.56 4.05 0.77
C GLU A 23 17.58 4.40 1.88
N GLU A 24 16.33 4.77 1.57
CA GLU A 24 15.29 4.98 2.59
C GLU A 24 15.02 3.71 3.41
N HIS A 25 14.92 2.57 2.74
CA HIS A 25 14.81 1.28 3.41
C HIS A 25 16.04 0.96 4.25
N ARG A 26 17.25 1.28 3.77
CA ARG A 26 18.49 1.08 4.54
C ARG A 26 18.49 1.91 5.82
N HIS A 27 18.03 3.16 5.77
CA HIS A 27 17.90 4.02 6.95
C HIS A 27 16.84 3.47 7.92
N PHE A 28 15.68 3.07 7.42
CA PHE A 28 14.63 2.44 8.23
C PHE A 28 15.12 1.16 8.91
N LEU A 29 15.70 0.22 8.16
CA LEU A 29 16.15 -1.07 8.70
C LEU A 29 17.26 -0.89 9.73
N ARG A 30 18.17 0.08 9.53
CA ARG A 30 19.17 0.44 10.55
C ARG A 30 18.52 0.96 11.82
N TRP A 31 17.61 1.93 11.68
CA TRP A 31 16.87 2.48 12.81
C TRP A 31 16.06 1.40 13.54
N LEU A 32 15.50 0.43 12.80
CA LEU A 32 14.74 -0.68 13.37
C LEU A 32 15.64 -1.57 14.24
N VAL A 33 16.83 -1.94 13.76
CA VAL A 33 17.83 -2.69 14.54
C VAL A 33 18.23 -1.93 15.81
N GLU A 34 18.54 -0.64 15.70
CA GLU A 34 18.88 0.22 16.85
C GLU A 34 17.73 0.29 17.86
N THR A 35 16.50 0.43 17.38
CA THR A 35 15.29 0.50 18.21
C THR A 35 15.04 -0.83 18.93
N ILE A 36 15.21 -1.96 18.24
CA ILE A 36 15.07 -3.30 18.82
C ILE A 36 16.06 -3.50 19.97
N GLN A 37 17.31 -3.06 19.81
CA GLN A 37 18.32 -3.10 20.87
C GLN A 37 17.95 -2.16 22.03
N ALA A 38 17.63 -0.89 21.73
CA ALA A 38 17.31 0.11 22.76
C ALA A 38 16.09 -0.28 23.60
N GLN A 39 15.06 -0.84 22.96
CA GLN A 39 13.81 -1.24 23.61
C GLN A 39 13.85 -2.68 24.16
N ARG A 40 14.96 -3.41 23.95
CA ARG A 40 15.11 -4.82 24.33
C ARG A 40 13.96 -5.68 23.80
N VAL A 41 13.65 -5.51 22.52
CA VAL A 41 12.63 -6.30 21.83
C VAL A 41 13.13 -7.74 21.73
N GLU A 42 12.27 -8.68 22.10
CA GLU A 42 12.58 -10.12 22.08
C GLU A 42 12.03 -10.82 20.84
N VAL A 43 10.94 -10.29 20.26
CA VAL A 43 10.30 -10.84 19.07
C VAL A 43 9.96 -9.73 18.08
N LEU A 44 10.33 -9.90 16.82
CA LEU A 44 9.88 -9.04 15.72
C LEU A 44 8.80 -9.75 14.92
N VAL A 45 7.68 -9.08 14.65
CA VAL A 45 6.60 -9.54 13.78
C VAL A 45 6.49 -8.60 12.58
N VAL A 46 6.58 -9.15 11.37
CA VAL A 46 6.38 -8.43 10.10
C VAL A 46 5.13 -8.96 9.41
N ALA A 47 4.06 -8.17 9.43
CA ALA A 47 2.71 -8.57 9.00
C ALA A 47 2.46 -8.43 7.49
N GLY A 48 3.37 -8.94 6.66
CA GLY A 48 3.19 -8.98 5.20
C GLY A 48 3.77 -7.80 4.42
N ASP A 49 3.73 -7.97 3.10
CA ASP A 49 4.31 -7.10 2.07
C ASP A 49 5.76 -6.72 2.38
N ILE A 50 6.59 -7.77 2.55
CA ILE A 50 8.03 -7.63 2.76
C ILE A 50 8.67 -7.07 1.49
N PHE A 51 8.30 -7.62 0.34
CA PHE A 51 8.77 -7.18 -0.97
C PHE A 51 7.65 -6.50 -1.76
N ASP A 52 8.00 -5.50 -2.57
CA ASP A 52 7.03 -4.80 -3.42
C ASP A 52 6.48 -5.68 -4.57
N THR A 53 7.23 -6.70 -4.96
CA THR A 53 6.82 -7.63 -6.02
C THR A 53 7.21 -9.06 -5.68
N GLY A 54 6.50 -10.03 -6.26
CA GLY A 54 6.81 -11.44 -6.13
C GLY A 54 8.11 -11.88 -6.80
N SER A 55 8.85 -10.98 -7.44
CA SER A 55 10.18 -11.23 -8.01
C SER A 55 11.10 -10.06 -7.62
N PRO A 56 11.51 -9.99 -6.34
CA PRO A 56 12.28 -8.87 -5.82
C PRO A 56 13.64 -8.72 -6.52
N SER A 57 14.13 -7.49 -6.60
CA SER A 57 15.46 -7.21 -7.14
C SER A 57 16.56 -7.75 -6.21
N ASN A 58 17.76 -7.95 -6.75
CA ASN A 58 18.91 -8.38 -5.95
C ASN A 58 19.22 -7.40 -4.80
N ALA A 59 19.05 -6.09 -5.04
CA ALA A 59 19.25 -5.08 -4.00
C ALA A 59 18.24 -5.21 -2.84
N ALA A 60 16.97 -5.54 -3.15
CA ALA A 60 15.95 -5.78 -2.14
C ALA A 60 16.24 -7.05 -1.32
N LEU A 61 16.65 -8.14 -2.00
CA LEU A 61 17.08 -9.38 -1.34
C LEU A 61 18.31 -9.15 -0.46
N GLU A 62 19.29 -8.37 -0.94
CA GLU A 62 20.48 -8.02 -0.16
C GLU A 62 20.12 -7.24 1.10
N LEU A 63 19.23 -6.23 1.01
CA LEU A 63 18.74 -5.49 2.17
C LEU A 63 18.07 -6.42 3.18
N TYR A 64 17.16 -7.29 2.71
CA TYR A 64 16.43 -8.23 3.55
C TYR A 64 17.36 -9.20 4.29
N TYR A 65 18.25 -9.90 3.58
CA TYR A 65 19.16 -10.84 4.23
C TYR A 65 20.20 -10.16 5.10
N SER A 66 20.70 -8.98 4.71
CA SER A 66 21.61 -8.20 5.55
C SER A 66 20.96 -7.77 6.85
N PHE A 67 19.68 -7.36 6.81
CA PHE A 67 18.90 -7.05 8.00
C PHE A 67 18.77 -8.28 8.91
N LEU A 68 18.37 -9.43 8.37
CA LEU A 68 18.25 -10.67 9.16
C LEU A 68 19.58 -11.08 9.82
N LEU A 69 20.72 -10.86 9.15
CA LEU A 69 22.04 -11.08 9.73
C LEU A 69 22.37 -10.09 10.85
N GLN A 70 22.06 -8.80 10.67
CA GLN A 70 22.26 -7.78 11.71
C GLN A 70 21.41 -8.07 12.95
N MET A 71 20.19 -8.58 12.76
CA MET A 71 19.30 -8.99 13.84
C MET A 71 19.90 -10.07 14.75
N GLN A 72 20.77 -10.94 14.23
CA GLN A 72 21.45 -11.96 15.04
C GLN A 72 22.42 -11.37 16.07
N ALA A 73 22.83 -10.11 15.92
CA ALA A 73 23.65 -9.38 16.87
C ALA A 73 22.83 -8.58 17.91
N THR A 74 21.51 -8.76 17.93
CA THR A 74 20.59 -8.09 18.87
C THR A 74 20.06 -9.06 19.92
N ASP A 75 19.37 -8.53 20.93
CA ASP A 75 18.64 -9.33 21.92
C ASP A 75 17.33 -9.93 21.38
N CYS A 76 16.97 -9.66 20.11
CA CYS A 76 15.80 -10.23 19.47
C CYS A 76 16.02 -11.72 19.19
N ARG A 77 15.21 -12.56 19.82
CA ARG A 77 15.38 -14.01 19.85
C ARG A 77 14.65 -14.68 18.70
N ASP A 78 13.49 -14.15 18.31
CA ASP A 78 12.67 -14.73 17.26
C ASP A 78 12.15 -13.64 16.30
N ILE A 79 12.06 -13.99 15.02
CA ILE A 79 11.47 -13.13 13.99
C ILE A 79 10.36 -13.93 13.31
N VAL A 80 9.15 -13.39 13.25
CA VAL A 80 8.02 -13.97 12.53
C VAL A 80 7.71 -13.11 11.32
N LEU A 81 7.79 -13.71 10.15
CA LEU A 81 7.56 -13.09 8.85
C LEU A 81 6.37 -13.79 8.19
N VAL A 82 5.29 -13.05 7.95
CA VAL A 82 4.16 -13.57 7.16
C VAL A 82 4.13 -12.92 5.79
N GLY A 83 3.67 -13.64 4.77
CA GLY A 83 3.58 -13.11 3.40
C GLY A 83 2.35 -12.23 3.22
N GLY A 84 2.51 -11.10 2.51
CA GLY A 84 1.40 -10.25 2.08
C GLY A 84 0.90 -10.58 0.67
N ASN A 85 0.10 -9.69 0.09
CA ASN A 85 -0.46 -9.90 -1.25
C ASN A 85 0.53 -9.56 -2.39
N HIS A 86 1.59 -8.79 -2.12
CA HIS A 86 2.67 -8.53 -3.07
C HIS A 86 3.72 -9.65 -3.10
N ASP A 87 3.88 -10.33 -1.98
CA ASP A 87 4.90 -11.37 -1.82
C ASP A 87 4.59 -12.63 -2.63
N SER A 88 5.67 -13.25 -3.12
CA SER A 88 5.61 -14.59 -3.72
C SER A 88 5.82 -15.65 -2.65
N PRO A 89 4.87 -16.59 -2.46
CA PRO A 89 5.03 -17.70 -1.52
C PRO A 89 6.29 -18.52 -1.81
N ALA A 90 6.60 -18.74 -3.08
CA ALA A 90 7.78 -19.50 -3.48
C ALA A 90 9.08 -18.78 -3.09
N THR A 91 9.11 -17.45 -3.21
CA THR A 91 10.28 -16.63 -2.86
C THR A 91 10.48 -16.56 -1.35
N LEU A 92 9.42 -16.32 -0.58
CA LEU A 92 9.50 -16.26 0.89
C LEU A 92 9.77 -17.62 1.53
N ASN A 93 9.10 -18.68 1.08
CA ASN A 93 9.20 -20.00 1.73
C ASN A 93 10.44 -20.79 1.30
N ALA A 94 11.04 -20.51 0.13
CA ALA A 94 12.25 -21.20 -0.32
C ALA A 94 13.38 -21.24 0.73
N PRO A 95 13.73 -20.12 1.40
CA PRO A 95 14.74 -20.11 2.46
C PRO A 95 14.21 -20.50 3.85
N ALA A 96 12.90 -20.75 4.04
CA ALA A 96 12.28 -20.87 5.37
C ALA A 96 12.94 -21.92 6.28
N ARG A 97 13.27 -23.10 5.73
CA ARG A 97 13.94 -24.17 6.49
C ARG A 97 15.35 -23.78 6.94
N LEU A 98 16.07 -23.02 6.13
CA LEU A 98 17.39 -22.50 6.48
C LEU A 98 17.24 -21.42 7.57
N LEU A 99 16.35 -20.46 7.35
CA LEU A 99 16.06 -19.35 8.26
C LEU A 99 15.56 -19.80 9.64
N ARG A 100 14.86 -20.94 9.73
CA ARG A 100 14.42 -21.51 11.01
C ARG A 100 15.59 -21.81 11.96
N HIS A 101 16.78 -22.13 11.44
CA HIS A 101 17.98 -22.34 12.27
C HIS A 101 18.51 -21.05 12.91
N LEU A 102 18.12 -19.90 12.35
CA LEU A 102 18.40 -18.55 12.87
C LEU A 102 17.22 -18.00 13.69
N ARG A 103 16.27 -18.86 14.07
CA ARG A 103 15.02 -18.50 14.76
C ARG A 103 14.17 -17.49 13.98
N VAL A 104 14.27 -17.52 12.66
CA VAL A 104 13.43 -16.76 11.74
C VAL A 104 12.36 -17.69 11.19
N HIS A 105 11.11 -17.39 11.51
CA HIS A 105 9.93 -18.17 11.18
C HIS A 105 9.22 -17.52 10.02
N VAL A 106 9.11 -18.21 8.89
CA VAL A 106 8.52 -17.66 7.67
C VAL A 106 7.26 -18.45 7.31
N VAL A 107 6.14 -17.73 7.18
CA VAL A 107 4.86 -18.26 6.71
C VAL A 107 4.39 -17.42 5.53
N GLY A 108 4.92 -17.70 4.34
CA GLY A 108 4.63 -16.93 3.11
C GLY A 108 3.27 -17.24 2.46
N CYS A 109 2.63 -18.35 2.82
CA CYS A 109 1.27 -18.73 2.43
C CYS A 109 0.72 -19.74 3.43
N VAL A 110 -0.58 -20.08 3.33
CA VAL A 110 -1.15 -21.18 4.11
C VAL A 110 -0.33 -22.45 3.84
N PRO A 111 0.26 -23.07 4.88
CA PRO A 111 1.10 -24.26 4.75
C PRO A 111 0.26 -25.51 4.47
N ASP A 112 0.91 -26.55 3.92
CA ASP A 112 0.27 -27.84 3.66
C ASP A 112 -0.21 -28.51 4.96
N CYS A 113 0.62 -28.46 6.01
CA CYS A 113 0.21 -28.81 7.37
C CYS A 113 -0.40 -27.57 8.01
N PHE A 114 -1.72 -27.56 8.20
CA PHE A 114 -2.44 -26.37 8.64
C PHE A 114 -1.96 -25.84 10.00
N GLU A 115 -1.52 -26.74 10.88
CA GLU A 115 -1.00 -26.47 12.22
C GLU A 115 0.34 -25.73 12.22
N ASP A 116 1.10 -25.75 11.11
CA ASP A 116 2.37 -25.02 11.00
C ASP A 116 2.19 -23.50 11.02
N GLN A 117 0.95 -23.01 10.98
CA GLN A 117 0.62 -21.60 11.24
C GLN A 117 0.73 -21.22 12.71
N VAL A 118 0.74 -22.18 13.64
CA VAL A 118 0.84 -21.91 15.08
C VAL A 118 2.29 -22.07 15.52
N ILE A 119 2.94 -20.94 15.80
CA ILE A 119 4.33 -20.88 16.23
C ILE A 119 4.38 -20.60 17.72
N VAL A 120 4.97 -21.51 18.49
CA VAL A 120 5.24 -21.28 19.92
C VAL A 120 6.64 -20.71 20.06
N LEU A 121 6.74 -19.54 20.67
CA LEU A 121 7.99 -18.83 20.94
C LEU A 121 8.30 -18.90 22.44
N ASP A 122 9.52 -19.32 22.76
CA ASP A 122 9.96 -19.44 24.14
C ASP A 122 10.33 -18.08 24.73
N ASN A 123 10.15 -17.92 26.04
CA ASN A 123 10.70 -16.84 26.84
C ASN A 123 12.20 -17.06 27.13
N ALA A 124 12.84 -16.12 27.80
CA ALA A 124 14.27 -16.20 28.13
C ALA A 124 14.63 -17.44 28.99
N ASP A 125 13.68 -18.01 29.71
CA ASP A 125 13.85 -19.22 30.54
C ASP A 125 13.64 -20.54 29.74
N GLY A 126 13.39 -20.46 28.42
CA GLY A 126 13.14 -21.63 27.57
C GLY A 126 11.75 -22.26 27.77
N LYS A 127 10.79 -21.52 28.31
CA LYS A 127 9.38 -21.93 28.44
C LYS A 127 8.52 -21.20 27.41
N PRO A 128 7.37 -21.74 26.98
CA PRO A 128 6.44 -21.01 26.11
C PRO A 128 6.09 -19.63 26.66
N GLY A 129 6.40 -18.59 25.89
CA GLY A 129 6.25 -17.18 26.28
C GLY A 129 5.30 -16.39 25.41
N LEU A 130 5.09 -16.81 24.16
CA LEU A 130 4.12 -16.25 23.23
C LEU A 130 3.70 -17.32 22.22
N VAL A 131 2.41 -17.37 21.91
CA VAL A 131 1.88 -18.13 20.77
C VAL A 131 1.60 -17.16 19.65
N VAL A 132 2.13 -17.42 18.46
CA VAL A 132 1.86 -16.64 17.25
C VAL A 132 1.07 -17.49 16.27
N CYS A 133 -0.19 -17.12 16.05
CA CYS A 133 -1.01 -17.59 14.94
C CYS A 133 -0.61 -16.81 13.68
N ALA A 134 0.43 -17.29 13.00
CA ALA A 134 1.03 -16.68 11.82
C ALA A 134 0.17 -16.95 10.57
N ILE A 135 -0.87 -16.12 10.40
CA ILE A 135 -1.78 -16.16 9.26
C ILE A 135 -1.28 -15.13 8.23
N PRO A 136 -0.88 -15.56 7.02
CA PRO A 136 -0.46 -14.67 5.94
C PRO A 136 -1.66 -14.10 5.19
N PHE A 137 -1.41 -13.40 4.08
CA PHE A 137 -2.44 -13.10 3.10
C PHE A 137 -3.11 -14.39 2.60
N LEU A 138 -4.42 -14.48 2.82
CA LEU A 138 -5.24 -15.62 2.40
C LEU A 138 -5.70 -15.41 0.95
N ARG A 139 -5.30 -16.32 0.07
CA ARG A 139 -5.69 -16.27 -1.34
C ARG A 139 -7.11 -16.82 -1.50
N ASP A 140 -7.75 -16.51 -2.62
CA ASP A 140 -9.13 -16.94 -2.93
C ASP A 140 -9.34 -18.45 -2.72
N ARG A 141 -8.35 -19.28 -3.13
CA ARG A 141 -8.37 -20.74 -2.96
C ARG A 141 -8.27 -21.21 -1.50
N ASP A 142 -7.74 -20.38 -0.61
CA ASP A 142 -7.50 -20.73 0.79
C ASP A 142 -8.77 -20.54 1.62
N VAL A 143 -9.68 -19.67 1.17
CA VAL A 143 -10.89 -19.27 1.91
C VAL A 143 -12.18 -19.84 1.33
N ARG A 144 -12.19 -20.22 0.05
CA ARG A 144 -13.40 -20.75 -0.61
C ARG A 144 -13.10 -21.64 -1.80
N LEU A 145 -14.13 -22.36 -2.24
CA LEU A 145 -14.18 -23.00 -3.55
C LEU A 145 -14.89 -22.07 -4.54
N SER A 146 -14.39 -22.00 -5.77
CA SER A 146 -15.02 -21.21 -6.84
C SER A 146 -16.36 -21.81 -7.25
N VAL A 147 -17.40 -20.97 -7.31
CA VAL A 147 -18.75 -21.35 -7.73
C VAL A 147 -19.07 -20.66 -9.07
N PRO A 148 -19.36 -21.41 -10.16
CA PRO A 148 -19.73 -20.81 -11.43
C PRO A 148 -21.04 -20.02 -11.35
N GLY A 149 -21.09 -18.84 -11.96
CA GLY A 149 -22.30 -17.99 -11.99
C GLY A 149 -22.62 -17.28 -10.68
N GLU A 150 -21.66 -17.23 -9.74
CA GLU A 150 -21.78 -16.48 -8.49
C GLU A 150 -21.84 -14.97 -8.73
N GLU A 151 -22.80 -14.31 -8.08
CA GLU A 151 -22.93 -12.86 -8.07
C GLU A 151 -21.85 -12.19 -7.19
N ALA A 152 -21.54 -10.92 -7.46
CA ALA A 152 -20.45 -10.21 -6.75
C ALA A 152 -20.66 -10.11 -5.22
N GLU A 153 -21.90 -9.88 -4.78
CA GLU A 153 -22.26 -9.77 -3.35
C GLU A 153 -22.17 -11.12 -2.61
N GLU A 154 -22.55 -12.22 -3.28
CA GLU A 154 -22.39 -13.57 -2.75
C GLU A 154 -20.91 -13.92 -2.58
N ARG A 155 -20.10 -13.55 -3.57
CA ARG A 155 -18.64 -13.69 -3.52
C ARG A 155 -18.05 -12.94 -2.36
N GLU A 156 -18.51 -11.70 -2.13
CA GLU A 156 -18.06 -10.90 -1.00
C GLU A 156 -18.30 -11.61 0.34
N THR A 157 -19.53 -12.07 0.53
CA THR A 157 -19.95 -12.71 1.77
C THR A 157 -19.18 -14.01 2.01
N ARG A 158 -18.95 -14.81 0.96
CA ARG A 158 -18.16 -16.05 1.07
C ARG A 158 -16.68 -15.80 1.35
N ILE A 159 -16.07 -14.78 0.76
CA ILE A 159 -14.70 -14.39 1.08
C ILE A 159 -14.61 -13.97 2.56
N ARG A 160 -15.51 -13.09 3.02
CA ARG A 160 -15.54 -12.64 4.41
C ARG A 160 -15.70 -13.82 5.39
N GLN A 161 -16.65 -14.70 5.12
CA GLN A 161 -16.90 -15.88 5.97
C GLN A 161 -15.71 -16.83 5.96
N GLY A 162 -15.13 -17.13 4.78
CA GLY A 162 -13.97 -18.01 4.67
C GLY A 162 -12.74 -17.48 5.41
N ILE A 163 -12.52 -16.16 5.41
CA ILE A 163 -11.48 -15.54 6.23
C ILE A 163 -11.79 -15.74 7.72
N ALA A 164 -13.02 -15.43 8.16
CA ALA A 164 -13.42 -15.60 9.56
C ALA A 164 -13.29 -17.06 10.04
N ASP A 165 -13.73 -18.01 9.22
CA ASP A 165 -13.63 -19.45 9.46
C ASP A 165 -12.16 -19.90 9.57
N HIS A 166 -11.27 -19.32 8.75
CA HIS A 166 -9.83 -19.62 8.82
C HIS A 166 -9.25 -19.18 10.17
N TYR A 167 -9.52 -17.95 10.61
CA TYR A 167 -9.08 -17.47 11.92
C TYR A 167 -9.67 -18.31 13.06
N ALA A 168 -10.96 -18.64 12.99
CA ALA A 168 -11.62 -19.51 13.97
C ALA A 168 -10.93 -20.88 14.04
N ARG A 169 -10.71 -21.53 12.90
CA ARG A 169 -10.06 -22.85 12.82
C ARG A 169 -8.62 -22.82 13.37
N VAL A 170 -7.83 -21.79 13.06
CA VAL A 170 -6.48 -21.63 13.64
C VAL A 170 -6.57 -21.45 15.16
N SER A 171 -7.55 -20.66 15.63
CA SER A 171 -7.77 -20.43 17.05
C SER A 171 -8.20 -21.70 17.81
N GLU A 172 -8.84 -22.65 17.14
CA GLU A 172 -9.32 -23.92 17.69
C GLU A 172 -8.25 -25.01 17.77
N ILE A 173 -7.05 -24.79 17.22
CA ILE A 173 -5.93 -25.72 17.36
C ILE A 173 -5.63 -25.93 18.85
N GLU A 174 -5.62 -27.19 19.29
CA GLU A 174 -5.57 -27.57 20.71
C GLU A 174 -4.44 -26.88 21.48
N MET A 175 -3.26 -26.76 20.86
CA MET A 175 -2.08 -26.11 21.43
C MET A 175 -2.34 -24.64 21.82
N VAL A 176 -3.13 -23.91 21.04
CA VAL A 176 -3.44 -22.49 21.30
C VAL A 176 -4.21 -22.36 22.61
N TRP A 177 -5.26 -23.16 22.80
CA TRP A 177 -6.08 -23.13 24.01
C TRP A 177 -5.34 -23.64 25.24
N GLN A 178 -4.54 -24.70 25.09
CA GLN A 178 -3.72 -25.22 26.19
C GLN A 178 -2.75 -24.17 26.73
N LEU A 179 -2.02 -23.48 25.85
CA LEU A 179 -1.06 -22.45 26.25
C LEU A 179 -1.76 -21.17 26.74
N LYS A 180 -2.87 -20.78 26.12
CA LYS A 180 -3.69 -19.66 26.59
C LYS A 180 -4.20 -19.90 28.01
N ALA A 181 -4.71 -21.10 28.30
CA ALA A 181 -5.17 -21.48 29.62
C ALA A 181 -4.03 -21.50 30.65
N ALA A 182 -2.79 -21.77 30.21
CA ALA A 182 -1.58 -21.66 31.02
C ALA A 182 -1.10 -20.21 31.19
N GLY A 183 -1.80 -19.21 30.65
CA GLY A 183 -1.48 -17.79 30.78
C GLY A 183 -0.49 -17.26 29.74
N VAL A 184 -0.18 -18.03 28.69
CA VAL A 184 0.66 -17.57 27.58
C VAL A 184 -0.18 -16.69 26.65
N PRO A 185 0.29 -15.47 26.30
CA PRO A 185 -0.42 -14.61 25.37
C PRO A 185 -0.48 -15.22 23.96
N VAL A 186 -1.54 -14.91 23.23
CA VAL A 186 -1.77 -15.34 21.85
C VAL A 186 -1.86 -14.12 20.95
N LEU A 187 -0.93 -14.02 19.99
CA LEU A 187 -0.92 -13.01 18.94
C LEU A 187 -1.34 -13.64 17.63
N ALA A 188 -2.29 -13.05 16.91
CA ALA A 188 -2.57 -13.41 15.52
C ALA A 188 -1.96 -12.39 14.57
N THR A 189 -1.50 -12.82 13.41
CA THR A 189 -1.15 -11.92 12.31
C THR A 189 -2.25 -11.92 11.26
N GLY A 190 -2.17 -10.99 10.32
CA GLY A 190 -3.01 -10.99 9.13
C GLY A 190 -2.52 -9.97 8.12
N HIS A 191 -2.89 -10.19 6.86
CA HIS A 191 -2.65 -9.22 5.80
C HIS A 191 -3.90 -9.16 4.93
N LEU A 192 -4.79 -8.20 5.21
CA LEU A 192 -6.13 -8.14 4.65
C LEU A 192 -6.74 -6.74 4.79
N TYR A 193 -7.86 -6.51 4.12
CA TYR A 193 -8.67 -5.30 4.31
C TYR A 193 -9.76 -5.52 5.38
N ALA A 194 -9.70 -4.73 6.46
CA ALA A 194 -10.69 -4.74 7.52
C ALA A 194 -11.70 -3.58 7.38
N ALA A 195 -12.96 -3.84 7.73
CA ALA A 195 -14.05 -2.87 7.62
C ALA A 195 -13.79 -1.62 8.48
N GLY A 196 -14.08 -0.44 7.92
CA GLY A 196 -13.93 0.85 8.60
C GLY A 196 -12.51 1.40 8.62
N ALA A 197 -11.57 0.75 7.92
CA ALA A 197 -10.20 1.24 7.77
C ALA A 197 -10.04 2.10 6.51
N SER A 198 -9.20 3.15 6.60
CA SER A 198 -8.97 4.10 5.50
C SER A 198 -7.78 3.66 4.63
N PRO A 199 -7.97 3.40 3.33
CA PRO A 199 -6.87 3.08 2.40
C PRO A 199 -6.15 4.34 1.88
N SER A 200 -4.99 4.13 1.27
CA SER A 200 -4.22 5.12 0.50
C SER A 200 -4.10 4.68 -0.98
N ASP A 201 -3.45 5.48 -1.84
CA ASP A 201 -3.38 5.21 -3.29
C ASP A 201 -2.43 4.06 -3.67
N SER A 202 -1.51 3.70 -2.78
CA SER A 202 -0.47 2.68 -3.00
C SER A 202 -0.95 1.24 -2.82
N GLU A 203 -2.00 1.04 -2.04
CA GLU A 203 -2.53 -0.25 -1.66
C GLU A 203 -3.16 -0.91 -2.88
N ARG A 204 -2.70 -2.12 -3.24
CA ARG A 204 -3.37 -2.88 -4.30
C ARG A 204 -4.74 -3.31 -3.81
N THR A 205 -5.76 -3.12 -4.64
CA THR A 205 -7.08 -3.71 -4.39
C THR A 205 -6.96 -5.23 -4.37
N ILE A 206 -6.94 -5.84 -3.19
CA ILE A 206 -6.71 -7.28 -3.04
C ILE A 206 -7.89 -8.11 -3.55
N HIS A 207 -9.10 -7.58 -3.39
CA HIS A 207 -10.32 -8.12 -3.97
C HIS A 207 -11.03 -7.01 -4.73
N VAL A 208 -11.15 -7.14 -6.05
CA VAL A 208 -11.73 -6.14 -6.95
C VAL A 208 -13.01 -5.55 -6.35
N GLY A 209 -13.00 -4.25 -5.98
CA GLY A 209 -14.18 -3.56 -5.44
C GLY A 209 -14.38 -3.58 -3.92
N ASN A 210 -13.31 -3.61 -3.11
CA ASN A 210 -13.39 -3.64 -1.63
C ASN A 210 -14.14 -4.86 -1.06
N LEU A 211 -14.17 -5.96 -1.81
CA LEU A 211 -14.89 -7.17 -1.41
C LEU A 211 -14.26 -7.79 -0.15
N GLY A 212 -15.07 -8.17 0.84
CA GLY A 212 -14.70 -9.11 1.89
C GLY A 212 -14.28 -8.47 3.21
N GLN A 213 -14.76 -7.24 3.50
CA GLN A 213 -14.34 -6.48 4.67
C GLN A 213 -14.58 -7.27 5.97
N VAL A 214 -13.49 -7.70 6.61
CA VAL A 214 -13.54 -8.38 7.90
C VAL A 214 -13.73 -7.32 8.98
N THR A 215 -14.79 -7.41 9.79
CA THR A 215 -14.95 -6.53 10.95
C THR A 215 -14.14 -7.05 12.14
N ALA A 216 -13.89 -6.17 13.12
CA ALA A 216 -13.20 -6.53 14.36
C ALA A 216 -13.85 -7.71 15.11
N ASP A 217 -15.15 -7.97 14.90
CA ASP A 217 -15.90 -9.04 15.58
C ASP A 217 -15.62 -10.43 15.02
N HIS A 218 -15.06 -10.53 13.82
CA HIS A 218 -14.70 -11.82 13.21
C HIS A 218 -13.40 -12.40 13.78
N PHE A 219 -12.60 -11.61 14.49
CA PHE A 219 -11.39 -12.10 15.14
C PHE A 219 -11.74 -12.82 16.45
N PRO A 220 -11.34 -14.10 16.62
CA PRO A 220 -11.51 -14.86 17.84
C PRO A 220 -11.02 -14.12 19.10
N ALA A 221 -11.82 -14.18 20.17
CA ALA A 221 -11.53 -13.53 21.45
C ALA A 221 -10.32 -14.13 22.19
N VAL A 222 -9.79 -15.27 21.74
CA VAL A 222 -8.58 -15.88 22.30
C VAL A 222 -7.32 -15.06 22.01
N PHE A 223 -7.35 -14.23 20.96
CA PHE A 223 -6.22 -13.39 20.56
C PHE A 223 -6.12 -12.16 21.46
N ASP A 224 -4.99 -12.05 22.18
CA ASP A 224 -4.67 -10.87 22.98
C ASP A 224 -4.25 -9.68 22.11
N TYR A 225 -3.75 -9.96 20.91
CA TYR A 225 -3.37 -8.96 19.92
C TYR A 225 -3.52 -9.50 18.50
N VAL A 226 -3.91 -8.64 17.57
CA VAL A 226 -3.99 -8.93 16.14
C VAL A 226 -3.14 -7.91 15.38
N ALA A 227 -2.04 -8.40 14.81
CA ALA A 227 -1.06 -7.67 14.03
C ALA A 227 -1.43 -7.70 12.54
N LEU A 228 -1.99 -6.61 12.02
CA LEU A 228 -2.41 -6.50 10.62
C LEU A 228 -1.43 -5.68 9.78
N GLY A 229 -1.17 -6.13 8.56
CA GLY A 229 -0.64 -5.33 7.46
C GLY A 229 -1.64 -5.22 6.31
N HIS A 230 -1.23 -4.57 5.22
CA HIS A 230 -1.95 -4.22 3.98
C HIS A 230 -2.25 -2.73 3.86
N LEU A 231 -2.69 -2.10 4.96
CA LEU A 231 -3.04 -0.68 4.96
C LEU A 231 -1.86 0.15 5.46
N HIS A 232 -1.44 1.11 4.65
CA HIS A 232 -0.19 1.83 4.88
C HIS A 232 -0.31 2.96 5.92
N ARG A 233 -1.55 3.28 6.32
CA ARG A 233 -1.85 4.21 7.41
C ARG A 233 -2.02 3.45 8.73
N PRO A 234 -1.28 3.83 9.80
CA PRO A 234 -1.49 3.25 11.11
C PRO A 234 -2.90 3.54 11.63
N GLN A 235 -3.61 2.52 12.09
CA GLN A 235 -4.99 2.65 12.57
C GLN A 235 -5.47 1.47 13.41
N ARG A 236 -6.52 1.72 14.19
CA ARG A 236 -7.27 0.72 14.97
C ARG A 236 -8.43 0.18 14.14
N VAL A 237 -8.76 -1.09 14.32
CA VAL A 237 -9.92 -1.70 13.64
C VAL A 237 -11.10 -1.79 14.61
N GLY A 238 -12.27 -1.30 14.19
CA GLY A 238 -13.51 -1.38 14.97
C GLY A 238 -13.43 -0.77 16.36
N GLY A 239 -12.56 0.24 16.57
CA GLY A 239 -12.34 0.87 17.87
C GLY A 239 -11.62 -0.02 18.91
N ARG A 240 -11.16 -1.22 18.53
CA ARG A 240 -10.47 -2.14 19.44
C ARG A 240 -8.98 -1.84 19.49
N GLU A 241 -8.44 -1.60 20.70
CA GLU A 241 -7.03 -1.25 20.89
C GLU A 241 -6.06 -2.35 20.43
N HIS A 242 -6.46 -3.62 20.59
CA HIS A 242 -5.61 -4.79 20.34
C HIS A 242 -5.62 -5.26 18.88
N ILE A 243 -6.37 -4.62 17.98
CA ILE A 243 -6.41 -4.95 16.55
C ILE A 243 -5.89 -3.73 15.79
N ARG A 244 -4.68 -3.86 15.24
CA ARG A 244 -3.93 -2.70 14.72
C ARG A 244 -3.35 -3.00 13.35
N TYR A 245 -3.45 -2.01 12.47
CA TYR A 245 -2.50 -1.84 11.37
C TYR A 245 -1.33 -0.99 11.87
N SER A 246 -0.10 -1.46 11.69
CA SER A 246 1.09 -0.63 11.95
C SER A 246 1.29 0.44 10.90
N GLY A 247 0.74 0.24 9.69
CA GLY A 247 1.11 1.03 8.52
C GLY A 247 2.48 0.63 7.97
N SER A 248 2.81 1.24 6.83
CA SER A 248 4.14 1.14 6.25
C SER A 248 5.14 2.02 7.02
N PRO A 249 6.42 1.64 7.09
CA PRO A 249 7.43 2.40 7.84
C PRO A 249 7.94 3.63 7.08
N ILE A 250 7.72 3.69 5.77
CA ILE A 250 8.02 4.84 4.92
C ILE A 250 6.80 5.20 4.07
N PRO A 251 6.64 6.45 3.60
CA PRO A 251 5.57 6.79 2.66
C PRO A 251 5.75 6.04 1.32
N LEU A 252 4.73 5.27 0.92
CA LEU A 252 4.74 4.45 -0.31
C LEU A 252 4.05 5.13 -1.49
N SER A 253 3.31 6.21 -1.23
CA SER A 253 2.70 7.12 -2.21
C SER A 253 2.75 8.58 -1.72
N PHE A 254 2.53 9.53 -2.63
CA PHE A 254 2.33 10.93 -2.23
C PHE A 254 1.02 11.14 -1.43
N SER A 255 0.07 10.20 -1.43
CA SER A 255 -1.15 10.30 -0.61
C SER A 255 -0.89 10.13 0.89
N GLU A 256 0.25 9.57 1.27
CA GLU A 256 0.60 9.26 2.66
C GLU A 256 1.50 10.30 3.34
N ILE A 257 1.72 11.48 2.72
CA ILE A 257 2.63 12.51 3.25
C ILE A 257 2.25 12.95 4.67
N ASP A 258 0.95 13.03 4.95
CA ASP A 258 0.42 13.49 6.23
C ASP A 258 0.17 12.34 7.22
N HIS A 259 0.48 11.10 6.83
CA HIS A 259 0.31 9.94 7.69
C HIS A 259 1.56 9.75 8.56
N PRO A 260 1.42 9.67 9.90
CA PRO A 260 2.54 9.31 10.74
C PRO A 260 3.03 7.91 10.37
N LYS A 261 4.34 7.71 10.48
CA LYS A 261 4.98 6.43 10.27
C LYS A 261 5.42 5.89 11.61
N GLU A 262 4.99 4.69 11.96
CA GLU A 262 5.21 4.11 13.28
C GLU A 262 5.46 2.60 13.19
N VAL A 263 6.04 2.06 14.26
CA VAL A 263 6.00 0.64 14.59
C VAL A 263 5.40 0.49 15.97
N LEU A 264 4.79 -0.65 16.27
CA LEU A 264 4.07 -0.86 17.52
C LEU A 264 4.88 -1.74 18.47
N LEU A 265 5.31 -1.18 19.59
CA LEU A 265 5.93 -1.92 20.68
C LEU A 265 4.82 -2.48 21.60
N LEU A 266 4.83 -3.79 21.75
CA LEU A 266 3.90 -4.54 22.58
C LEU A 266 4.65 -5.06 23.79
N GLU A 267 4.14 -4.77 24.98
CA GLU A 267 4.63 -5.34 26.22
C GLU A 267 3.56 -6.25 26.82
N PHE A 268 3.77 -7.55 26.65
CA PHE A 268 2.95 -8.59 27.28
C PHE A 268 3.45 -8.83 28.70
N ALA A 269 2.62 -8.47 29.68
CA ALA A 269 2.77 -8.87 31.07
C ALA A 269 1.69 -9.89 31.43
N PRO A 270 1.77 -10.55 32.60
CA PRO A 270 0.74 -11.50 33.01
C PRO A 270 -0.66 -10.87 32.95
N GLN A 271 -1.50 -11.35 32.04
CA GLN A 271 -2.89 -10.89 31.82
C GLN A 271 -3.06 -9.43 31.36
N SER A 272 -2.00 -8.75 30.90
CA SER A 272 -2.12 -7.39 30.38
C SER A 272 -1.24 -7.15 29.17
N LEU A 273 -1.73 -6.31 28.26
CA LEU A 273 -1.01 -5.83 27.08
C LEU A 273 -0.90 -4.31 27.13
N ALA A 274 0.33 -3.80 27.09
CA ALA A 274 0.58 -2.39 26.80
C ALA A 274 1.04 -2.23 25.33
N ILE A 275 0.54 -1.19 24.66
CA ILE A 275 0.85 -0.88 23.26
C ILE A 275 1.39 0.54 23.20
N GLU A 276 2.60 0.70 22.68
CA GLU A 276 3.24 1.98 22.45
C GLU A 276 3.54 2.14 20.96
N ALA A 277 3.17 3.29 20.38
CA ALA A 277 3.52 3.64 19.02
C ALA A 277 4.88 4.36 19.01
N LEU A 278 5.87 3.75 18.36
CA LEU A 278 7.20 4.31 18.21
C LEU A 278 7.30 4.99 16.83
N PRO A 279 7.50 6.32 16.76
CA PRO A 279 7.59 7.01 15.49
C PRO A 279 8.86 6.64 14.72
N VAL A 280 8.70 6.34 13.43
CA VAL A 280 9.80 6.05 12.51
C VAL A 280 10.34 7.38 11.95
N PRO A 281 11.62 7.73 12.18
CA PRO A 281 12.22 8.91 11.58
C PRO A 281 12.29 8.78 10.06
N SER A 282 11.73 9.74 9.33
CA SER A 282 11.78 9.72 7.87
C SER A 282 13.15 10.22 7.37
N ALA A 283 13.87 9.40 6.62
CA ALA A 283 15.15 9.78 6.02
C ALA A 283 14.98 10.73 4.82
N ARG A 284 13.85 10.61 4.11
CA ARG A 284 13.47 11.43 2.96
C ARG A 284 12.13 12.10 3.20
N ARG A 285 11.97 13.34 2.75
CA ARG A 285 10.67 14.01 2.74
C ARG A 285 9.98 13.89 1.38
N LEU A 286 8.71 13.52 1.38
CA LEU A 286 7.82 13.69 0.23
C LEU A 286 7.06 15.01 0.39
N ILE A 287 6.95 15.79 -0.68
CA ILE A 287 6.27 17.09 -0.66
C ILE A 287 5.41 17.30 -1.90
N ARG A 288 4.30 18.03 -1.72
CA ARG A 288 3.41 18.48 -2.79
C ARG A 288 3.50 19.99 -2.94
N PHE A 289 3.79 20.46 -4.15
CA PHE A 289 3.71 21.87 -4.53
C PHE A 289 2.56 22.04 -5.51
N HIS A 290 1.37 22.28 -4.96
CA HIS A 290 0.13 22.37 -5.74
C HIS A 290 -0.43 23.79 -5.65
N GLY A 291 -0.66 24.45 -6.77
CA GLY A 291 -1.13 25.84 -6.74
C GLY A 291 -1.06 26.59 -8.06
N PRO A 292 -1.30 27.92 -8.04
CA PRO A 292 -0.96 28.81 -9.14
C PRO A 292 0.53 28.71 -9.49
N LEU A 293 0.87 28.86 -10.77
CA LEU A 293 2.26 28.74 -11.24
C LEU A 293 3.24 29.60 -10.44
N ASP A 294 2.95 30.88 -10.26
CA ASP A 294 3.85 31.83 -9.60
C ASP A 294 4.13 31.44 -8.13
N GLU A 295 3.09 31.00 -7.41
CA GLU A 295 3.23 30.53 -6.03
C GLU A 295 4.10 29.27 -5.96
N VAL A 296 3.87 28.31 -6.86
CA VAL A 296 4.64 27.07 -6.91
C VAL A 296 6.11 27.34 -7.23
N LEU A 297 6.41 28.26 -8.15
CA LEU A 297 7.78 28.64 -8.49
C LEU A 297 8.52 29.25 -7.28
N VAL A 298 7.85 30.12 -6.52
CA VAL A 298 8.40 30.70 -5.29
C VAL A 298 8.65 29.62 -4.23
N LEU A 299 7.69 28.72 -4.01
CA LEU A 299 7.81 27.65 -3.04
C LEU A 299 8.93 26.66 -3.37
N LEU A 300 9.10 26.32 -4.66
CA LEU A 300 10.19 25.46 -5.12
C LEU A 300 11.55 26.10 -4.84
N ALA A 301 11.71 27.39 -5.18
CA ALA A 301 12.98 28.10 -5.02
C ALA A 301 13.37 28.32 -3.54
N ALA A 302 12.38 28.46 -2.65
CA ALA A 302 12.59 28.70 -1.23
C ALA A 302 12.67 27.40 -0.38
N TYR A 303 12.53 26.23 -1.00
CA TYR A 303 12.46 24.98 -0.26
C TYR A 303 13.79 24.63 0.42
N ASP A 304 13.69 24.30 1.71
CA ASP A 304 14.80 23.87 2.55
C ASP A 304 14.56 22.44 3.04
N ASN A 305 15.52 21.55 2.77
CA ASN A 305 15.48 20.14 3.18
C ASN A 305 16.29 19.89 4.47
N THR A 306 16.62 20.95 5.22
CA THR A 306 17.31 20.85 6.51
C THR A 306 16.62 19.86 7.45
N GLY A 307 17.40 18.96 8.04
CA GLY A 307 16.93 17.94 8.97
C GLY A 307 16.68 16.57 8.34
N TYR A 308 16.70 16.45 7.01
CA TYR A 308 16.60 15.18 6.29
C TYR A 308 17.95 14.71 5.76
N GLN A 309 18.12 13.40 5.65
CA GLN A 309 19.38 12.77 5.23
C GLN A 309 19.44 12.58 3.71
N LEU A 310 18.28 12.52 3.06
CA LEU A 310 18.12 12.32 1.63
C LEU A 310 17.37 13.50 0.99
N PRO A 311 17.62 13.80 -0.31
CA PRO A 311 16.93 14.87 -1.02
C PRO A 311 15.41 14.70 -0.97
N ALA A 312 14.65 15.77 -0.74
CA ALA A 312 13.20 15.65 -0.80
C ALA A 312 12.73 15.30 -2.22
N TRP A 313 11.58 14.65 -2.30
CA TRP A 313 10.90 14.36 -3.55
C TRP A 313 9.60 15.14 -3.67
N ALA A 314 9.48 15.87 -4.77
CA ALA A 314 8.35 16.74 -5.04
C ALA A 314 7.41 16.19 -6.11
N ASP A 315 6.13 16.30 -5.81
CA ASP A 315 5.02 16.23 -6.76
C ASP A 315 4.52 17.66 -7.02
N VAL A 316 4.67 18.12 -8.26
CA VAL A 316 4.37 19.49 -8.68
C VAL A 316 3.10 19.50 -9.53
N GLU A 317 2.11 20.27 -9.10
CA GLU A 317 0.87 20.49 -9.82
C GLU A 317 0.61 21.99 -9.94
N VAL A 318 0.55 22.49 -11.17
CA VAL A 318 0.40 23.92 -11.44
C VAL A 318 -0.90 24.21 -12.17
N ARG A 319 -1.54 25.32 -11.78
CA ARG A 319 -2.71 25.90 -12.44
C ARG A 319 -2.30 27.23 -13.07
N SER A 320 -2.54 27.38 -14.38
CA SER A 320 -2.14 28.59 -15.13
C SER A 320 -3.00 28.76 -16.39
N GLU A 321 -3.15 29.98 -16.89
CA GLU A 321 -3.77 30.25 -18.20
C GLU A 321 -2.78 30.03 -19.37
N LEU A 322 -1.48 29.98 -19.05
CA LEU A 322 -0.38 29.80 -20.01
C LEU A 322 -0.47 28.45 -20.74
N SER A 323 0.20 28.36 -21.88
CA SER A 323 0.34 27.10 -22.60
C SER A 323 1.22 26.12 -21.82
N GLN A 324 1.07 24.82 -22.10
CA GLN A 324 1.91 23.78 -21.51
C GLN A 324 3.41 24.00 -21.76
N LEU A 325 3.78 24.55 -22.92
CA LEU A 325 5.17 24.85 -23.26
C LEU A 325 5.74 25.97 -22.39
N GLU A 326 5.00 27.06 -22.21
CA GLU A 326 5.41 28.20 -21.37
C GLU A 326 5.58 27.77 -19.91
N VAL A 327 4.61 27.02 -19.38
CA VAL A 327 4.69 26.47 -18.02
C VAL A 327 5.90 25.55 -17.86
N ALA A 328 6.14 24.67 -18.83
CA ALA A 328 7.29 23.76 -18.79
C ALA A 328 8.63 24.52 -18.82
N GLN A 329 8.73 25.59 -19.61
CA GLN A 329 9.93 26.44 -19.66
C GLN A 329 10.19 27.15 -18.33
N GLN A 330 9.17 27.74 -17.72
CA GLN A 330 9.31 28.44 -16.43
C GLN A 330 9.68 27.47 -15.29
N LEU A 331 9.01 26.32 -15.22
CA LEU A 331 9.35 25.28 -14.24
C LEU A 331 10.79 24.77 -14.44
N LEU A 332 11.21 24.52 -15.68
CA LEU A 332 12.57 24.05 -15.97
C LEU A 332 13.63 25.08 -15.57
N ALA A 333 13.36 26.38 -15.76
CA ALA A 333 14.28 27.45 -15.35
C ALA A 333 14.53 27.46 -13.83
N VAL A 334 13.50 27.21 -13.02
CA VAL A 334 13.67 27.08 -11.56
C VAL A 334 14.32 25.74 -11.20
N ILE A 335 13.83 24.62 -11.75
CA ILE A 335 14.31 23.27 -11.43
C ILE A 335 15.80 23.09 -11.74
N THR A 336 16.31 23.71 -12.81
CA THR A 336 17.73 23.64 -13.16
C THR A 336 18.64 24.41 -12.20
N GLN A 337 18.08 25.35 -11.43
CA GLN A 337 18.80 26.09 -10.39
C GLN A 337 18.70 25.44 -9.01
N LEU A 338 17.79 24.46 -8.83
CA LEU A 338 17.66 23.73 -7.57
C LEU A 338 18.90 22.89 -7.28
N ASP A 339 19.33 22.91 -6.03
CA ASP A 339 20.30 21.95 -5.53
C ASP A 339 19.63 20.57 -5.45
N ARG A 340 20.04 19.66 -6.33
CA ARG A 340 19.53 18.28 -6.37
C ARG A 340 19.88 17.46 -5.14
N THR A 341 20.80 17.93 -4.31
CA THR A 341 21.05 17.33 -2.98
C THR A 341 19.97 17.70 -1.97
N GLN A 342 19.17 18.74 -2.24
CA GLN A 342 18.08 19.21 -1.40
C GLN A 342 16.71 18.75 -1.92
N LEU A 343 16.45 18.87 -3.22
CA LEU A 343 15.12 18.63 -3.79
C LEU A 343 15.17 18.07 -5.21
N GLU A 344 14.34 17.07 -5.48
CA GLU A 344 14.14 16.49 -6.80
C GLU A 344 12.65 16.43 -7.16
N VAL A 345 12.30 16.94 -8.34
CA VAL A 345 10.91 16.95 -8.83
C VAL A 345 10.63 15.70 -9.63
N LEU A 346 9.76 14.82 -9.11
CA LEU A 346 9.47 13.51 -9.71
C LEU A 346 8.25 13.50 -10.62
N ALA A 347 7.23 14.29 -10.27
CA ALA A 347 5.99 14.38 -11.01
C ALA A 347 5.64 15.83 -11.32
N ARG A 348 5.13 16.06 -12.54
CA ARG A 348 4.74 17.39 -13.03
C ARG A 348 3.39 17.28 -13.72
N ARG A 349 2.40 18.00 -13.22
CA ARG A 349 1.06 18.09 -13.79
C ARG A 349 0.72 19.56 -14.04
N HIS A 350 0.11 19.84 -15.19
CA HIS A 350 -0.33 21.17 -15.55
C HIS A 350 -1.82 21.15 -15.88
N PHE A 351 -2.59 21.96 -15.16
CA PHE A 351 -4.00 22.18 -15.41
C PHE A 351 -4.18 23.59 -15.99
N ARG A 352 -4.50 23.65 -17.28
CA ARG A 352 -4.73 24.93 -17.95
C ARG A 352 -6.09 25.50 -17.56
N LEU A 353 -6.09 26.67 -16.93
CA LEU A 353 -7.30 27.43 -16.64
C LEU A 353 -7.76 28.10 -17.93
N LEU A 354 -8.86 27.63 -18.50
CA LEU A 354 -9.55 28.34 -19.59
C LEU A 354 -10.55 29.30 -18.94
N THR A 355 -10.26 30.59 -18.91
CA THR A 355 -11.28 31.60 -18.63
C THR A 355 -12.32 31.56 -19.75
N LEU A 356 -13.49 30.97 -19.49
CA LEU A 356 -14.66 31.18 -20.33
C LEU A 356 -14.99 32.68 -20.28
N ARG A 357 -14.87 33.37 -21.42
CA ARG A 357 -15.37 34.74 -21.53
C ARG A 357 -16.89 34.71 -21.29
N PRO A 358 -17.46 35.65 -20.53
CA PRO A 358 -18.91 35.74 -20.44
C PRO A 358 -19.43 36.35 -21.75
N LEU A 359 -19.94 35.51 -22.64
CA LEU A 359 -20.88 35.93 -23.69
C LEU A 359 -21.93 34.83 -23.88
N GLY A 360 -23.09 35.04 -23.26
CA GLY A 360 -24.40 34.86 -23.90
C GLY A 360 -24.86 33.51 -24.46
N GLU A 361 -24.07 32.44 -24.40
CA GLU A 361 -24.47 31.12 -24.92
C GLU A 361 -24.16 30.03 -23.89
N GLU A 362 -25.14 29.15 -23.67
CA GLU A 362 -25.00 28.04 -22.73
C GLU A 362 -23.80 27.16 -23.13
N PRO A 363 -22.98 26.71 -22.16
CA PRO A 363 -21.85 25.85 -22.47
C PRO A 363 -22.35 24.51 -22.99
N GLU A 364 -22.04 24.18 -24.25
CA GLU A 364 -22.09 22.80 -24.71
C GLU A 364 -21.15 21.95 -23.82
N PRO A 365 -21.61 20.80 -23.32
CA PRO A 365 -20.80 19.96 -22.45
C PRO A 365 -19.54 19.48 -23.18
N LEU A 366 -18.38 19.76 -22.57
CA LEU A 366 -17.09 19.27 -23.02
C LEU A 366 -17.05 17.75 -22.91
N THR A 367 -16.88 17.11 -24.07
CA THR A 367 -16.74 15.66 -24.36
C THR A 367 -18.05 14.87 -24.47
N ARG A 368 -18.78 15.07 -25.58
CA ARG A 368 -19.59 13.99 -26.17
C ARG A 368 -18.64 12.91 -26.70
N SER A 369 -18.88 11.65 -26.36
CA SER A 369 -18.18 10.50 -26.93
C SER A 369 -18.55 10.37 -28.42
N LEU A 370 -17.72 9.74 -29.24
CA LEU A 370 -18.04 9.48 -30.66
C LEU A 370 -19.38 8.74 -30.83
N HIS A 371 -19.81 7.96 -29.83
CA HIS A 371 -21.09 7.26 -29.80
C HIS A 371 -22.31 8.18 -29.58
N ASP A 372 -22.09 9.42 -29.14
CA ASP A 372 -23.14 10.39 -28.87
C ASP A 372 -23.44 11.29 -30.07
N PHE A 373 -22.68 11.14 -31.17
CA PHE A 373 -22.88 11.84 -32.43
C PHE A 373 -23.59 10.94 -33.45
N THR A 374 -24.49 11.55 -34.21
CA THR A 374 -25.03 10.96 -35.44
C THR A 374 -23.97 11.01 -36.54
N GLU A 375 -24.09 10.13 -37.54
CA GLU A 375 -23.18 10.09 -38.69
C GLU A 375 -23.14 11.43 -39.42
N ARG A 376 -24.26 12.16 -39.42
CA ARG A 376 -24.39 13.51 -39.98
C ARG A 376 -23.61 14.56 -39.18
N GLU A 377 -23.74 14.58 -37.86
CA GLU A 377 -23.01 15.53 -37.01
C GLU A 377 -21.49 15.35 -37.12
N VAL A 378 -21.03 14.09 -37.27
CA VAL A 378 -19.61 13.79 -37.53
C VAL A 378 -19.16 14.31 -38.90
N PHE A 379 -20.01 14.18 -39.93
CA PHE A 379 -19.69 14.66 -41.27
C PHE A 379 -19.69 16.18 -41.37
N GLU A 380 -20.64 16.85 -40.71
CA GLU A 380 -20.70 18.31 -40.60
C GLU A 380 -19.43 18.88 -39.95
N LYS A 381 -18.95 18.25 -38.87
CA LYS A 381 -17.66 18.57 -38.24
C LYS A 381 -16.48 18.45 -39.22
N ARG A 382 -16.46 17.44 -40.08
CA ARG A 382 -15.39 17.27 -41.08
C ARG A 382 -15.44 18.33 -42.19
N LEU A 383 -16.62 18.82 -42.53
CA LEU A 383 -16.81 19.86 -43.54
C LEU A 383 -16.41 21.25 -43.05
N GLU A 384 -16.18 21.45 -41.74
CA GLU A 384 -15.67 22.71 -41.18
C GLU A 384 -14.31 23.13 -41.77
N GLU A 385 -13.54 22.19 -42.32
CA GLU A 385 -12.26 22.44 -42.99
C GLU A 385 -12.38 22.69 -44.50
N GLU A 386 -13.56 22.47 -45.10
CA GLU A 386 -13.79 22.62 -46.54
C GLU A 386 -14.31 24.04 -46.89
N PRO A 387 -14.13 24.53 -48.14
CA PRO A 387 -14.68 25.82 -48.57
C PRO A 387 -16.21 25.87 -48.48
N GLU A 388 -16.79 26.99 -48.01
CA GLU A 388 -18.25 27.12 -47.79
C GLU A 388 -19.09 26.78 -49.03
N GLU A 389 -18.59 27.13 -50.22
CA GLU A 389 -19.27 26.90 -51.50
C GLU A 389 -19.50 25.41 -51.79
N ALA A 390 -18.64 24.51 -51.28
CA ALA A 390 -18.74 23.07 -51.47
C ALA A 390 -19.54 22.36 -50.36
N ARG A 391 -19.72 22.98 -49.19
CA ARG A 391 -20.33 22.32 -48.02
C ARG A 391 -21.78 21.93 -48.26
N THR A 392 -22.56 22.80 -48.89
CA THR A 392 -23.98 22.57 -49.13
C THR A 392 -24.22 21.40 -50.10
N GLU A 393 -23.41 21.31 -51.16
CA GLU A 393 -23.51 20.22 -52.14
C GLU A 393 -23.06 18.88 -51.54
N LEU A 394 -21.97 18.89 -50.76
CA LEU A 394 -21.46 17.70 -50.08
C LEU A 394 -22.42 17.18 -49.00
N LEU A 395 -23.08 18.07 -48.24
CA LEU A 395 -24.11 17.67 -47.27
C LEU A 395 -25.31 17.03 -47.95
N GLY A 396 -25.78 17.62 -49.05
CA GLY A 396 -26.90 17.06 -49.82
C GLY A 396 -26.61 15.66 -50.34
N ALA A 397 -25.42 15.45 -50.92
CA ALA A 397 -24.99 14.14 -51.41
C ALA A 397 -24.83 13.11 -50.27
N PHE A 398 -24.35 13.54 -49.10
CA PHE A 398 -24.20 12.68 -47.93
C PHE A 398 -25.55 12.22 -47.36
N ASP A 399 -26.52 13.12 -47.30
CA ASP A 399 -27.89 12.79 -46.86
C ASP A 399 -28.56 11.77 -47.79
N GLU A 400 -28.40 11.95 -49.11
CA GLU A 400 -28.95 11.02 -50.11
C GLU A 400 -28.32 9.62 -49.99
N LEU A 401 -27.00 9.54 -49.75
CA LEU A 401 -26.30 8.29 -49.50
C LEU A 401 -26.74 7.61 -48.20
N LEU A 402 -26.98 8.37 -47.12
CA LEU A 402 -27.50 7.84 -45.86
C LEU A 402 -28.91 7.29 -46.02
N GLU A 403 -29.78 7.96 -46.78
CA GLU A 403 -31.12 7.43 -47.09
C GLU A 403 -31.05 6.14 -47.91
N LEU A 404 -30.21 6.09 -48.94
CA LEU A 404 -30.00 4.88 -49.75
C LEU A 404 -29.47 3.70 -48.91
N MET A 405 -28.55 3.96 -47.97
CA MET A 405 -28.02 2.94 -47.06
C MET A 405 -29.05 2.43 -46.05
N ARG A 406 -30.08 3.23 -45.70
CA ARG A 406 -31.14 2.82 -44.77
C ARG A 406 -32.29 2.07 -45.46
N GLN A 407 -32.37 2.15 -46.80
CA GLN A 407 -33.40 1.49 -47.61
C GLN A 407 -32.95 0.14 -48.20
N GLY A 408 -31.67 -0.20 -48.10
CA GLY A 408 -31.11 -1.52 -48.44
C GLY A 408 -30.69 -2.29 -47.20
#